data_AF-A0A6S6SRT1-F1
#
_entry.id   AF-A0A6S6SRT1-F1
#
_cell.length_a   1.000
_cell.length_b   1.000
_cell.length_c   1.000
_cell.angle_alpha   90.00
_cell.angle_beta   90.00
_cell.angle_gamma   90.00
#
_symmetry.space_group_name_H-M   'P 1'
#
loop_
_entity.id
_entity.type
_entity.pdbx_description
1 polymer ?
#
loop_
_entity_poly.entity_id
_entity_poly.type
_entity_poly.pdbx_seq_one_letter_code
_entity_poly.pdbx_strand_id
1 'polypeptide(L)'
;MKKVSLLPYVEILWLEDVKAVQVKWLQLHLSLEEFKEVTTAVVEMIRMHESSIWIVDQYNSQGVFSKKIIDFIANELVEDIGVKLILTVVPKEKGLSSLNTKRWMGDVRKVGEFTMVDFAT
;
A
#
# COMPACT_ATOMS: atom_id res chain seq x y z
N MET A 1 -5.39 -9.87 -15.77
CA MET A 1 -5.48 -9.43 -14.37
C MET A 1 -5.87 -10.62 -13.50
N LYS A 2 -5.00 -11.04 -12.57
CA LYS A 2 -5.31 -12.08 -11.59
C LYS A 2 -5.70 -11.38 -10.28
N LYS A 3 -6.90 -11.66 -9.76
CA LYS A 3 -7.45 -11.05 -8.55
C LYS A 3 -7.41 -12.05 -7.41
N VAL A 4 -6.88 -11.63 -6.26
CA VAL A 4 -6.95 -12.36 -5.00
C VAL A 4 -7.64 -11.44 -3.99
N SER A 5 -8.78 -11.85 -3.45
CA SER A 5 -9.45 -11.15 -2.36
C SER A 5 -9.28 -11.99 -1.10
N LEU A 6 -8.57 -11.45 -0.12
CA LEU A 6 -8.37 -12.10 1.19
C LEU A 6 -9.43 -11.66 2.21
N LEU A 7 -9.88 -10.41 2.10
CA LEU A 7 -10.88 -9.81 2.98
C LEU A 7 -11.92 -9.07 2.13
N PRO A 8 -13.17 -8.91 2.60
CA PRO A 8 -14.23 -8.26 1.82
C PRO A 8 -13.95 -6.79 1.49
N TYR A 9 -13.00 -6.16 2.19
CA TYR A 9 -12.64 -4.75 2.05
C TYR A 9 -11.24 -4.52 1.44
N VAL A 10 -10.59 -5.56 0.91
CA VAL A 10 -9.30 -5.44 0.23
C VAL A 10 -9.22 -6.33 -1.01
N GLU A 11 -8.65 -5.79 -2.08
CA GLU A 11 -8.38 -6.52 -3.31
C GLU A 11 -6.88 -6.45 -3.61
N ILE A 12 -6.25 -7.61 -3.81
CA ILE A 12 -4.87 -7.70 -4.26
C ILE A 12 -4.88 -8.10 -5.74
N LEU A 13 -4.25 -7.28 -6.56
CA LEU A 13 -4.27 -7.36 -8.01
C LEU A 13 -2.85 -7.43 -8.54
N TRP A 14 -2.59 -8.39 -9.43
CA TRP A 14 -1.40 -8.36 -10.28
C TRP A 14 -1.70 -7.59 -11.58
N LEU A 15 -0.92 -6.53 -11.81
CA LEU A 15 -0.98 -5.69 -13.00
C LEU A 15 0.15 -6.07 -13.95
N GLU A 16 -0.16 -6.92 -14.93
CA GLU A 16 0.82 -7.48 -15.88
C GLU A 16 1.57 -6.40 -16.67
N ASP A 17 0.87 -5.39 -17.16
CA ASP A 17 1.41 -4.38 -18.08
C ASP A 17 2.52 -3.52 -17.45
N VAL A 18 2.43 -3.30 -16.14
CA VAL A 18 3.37 -2.47 -15.37
C VAL A 18 4.19 -3.27 -14.37
N LYS A 19 4.02 -4.61 -14.36
CA LYS A 19 4.63 -5.53 -13.41
C LYS A 19 4.56 -5.02 -11.96
N ALA A 20 3.34 -4.71 -11.52
CA ALA A 20 3.10 -4.17 -10.19
C ALA A 20 2.04 -4.97 -9.43
N VAL A 21 2.20 -5.04 -8.11
CA VAL A 21 1.15 -5.53 -7.22
C VAL A 21 0.36 -4.35 -6.71
N GLN A 22 -0.95 -4.30 -6.97
CA GLN A 22 -1.85 -3.28 -6.48
C GLN A 22 -2.72 -3.83 -5.34
N VAL A 23 -2.74 -3.11 -4.22
CA VAL A 23 -3.61 -3.37 -3.08
C VAL A 23 -4.65 -2.28 -3.04
N LYS A 24 -5.88 -2.62 -3.42
CA LYS A 24 -7.01 -1.71 -3.43
C LYS A 24 -7.82 -1.87 -2.15
N TRP A 25 -7.90 -0.81 -1.38
CA TRP A 25 -8.62 -0.73 -0.13
C TRP A 25 -10.01 -0.14 -0.35
N LEU A 26 -11.05 -0.84 0.10
CA LEU A 26 -12.43 -0.35 0.12
C LEU A 26 -12.78 0.27 1.47
N GLN A 27 -12.23 -0.28 2.56
CA GLN A 27 -12.37 0.25 3.92
C GLN A 27 -11.02 0.11 4.66
N LEU A 28 -10.71 1.07 5.54
CA LEU A 28 -9.49 1.08 6.35
C LEU A 28 -9.74 0.72 7.83
N HIS A 29 -10.92 0.17 8.13
CA HIS A 29 -11.27 -0.32 9.47
C HIS A 29 -10.90 -1.79 9.61
N LEU A 30 -9.65 -2.05 9.99
CA LEU A 30 -9.12 -3.38 10.23
C LEU A 30 -8.19 -3.39 11.43
N SER A 31 -8.02 -4.58 12.00
CA SER A 31 -7.03 -4.86 13.03
C SER A 31 -5.62 -4.88 12.45
N LEU A 32 -4.62 -4.78 13.34
CA LEU A 32 -3.22 -4.90 12.92
C LEU A 32 -2.92 -6.29 12.34
N GLU A 33 -3.54 -7.35 12.86
CA GLU A 33 -3.33 -8.72 12.38
C GLU A 33 -3.89 -8.91 10.97
N GLU A 34 -5.12 -8.44 10.71
CA GLU A 34 -5.68 -8.44 9.35
C GLU A 34 -4.80 -7.64 8.37
N PHE A 35 -4.25 -6.51 8.82
CA PHE A 35 -3.32 -5.74 8.00
C PHE A 35 -2.05 -6.54 7.68
N LYS A 36 -1.48 -7.22 8.68
CA LYS A 36 -0.30 -8.08 8.52
C LYS A 36 -0.55 -9.22 7.55
N GLU A 37 -1.70 -9.90 7.63
CA GLU A 37 -2.09 -10.96 6.71
C GLU A 37 -2.14 -10.47 5.26
N VAL A 38 -2.75 -9.30 5.03
CA VAL A 38 -2.75 -8.67 3.70
C VAL A 38 -1.34 -8.37 3.23
N THR A 39 -0.50 -7.76 4.07
CA THR A 39 0.88 -7.45 3.68
C THR A 39 1.71 -8.69 3.37
N THR A 40 1.53 -9.79 4.10
CA THR A 40 2.22 -11.06 3.83
C THR A 40 1.87 -11.57 2.43
N ALA A 41 0.59 -11.62 2.09
CA ALA A 41 0.16 -12.09 0.77
C ALA A 41 0.63 -11.18 -0.37
N VAL A 42 0.74 -9.87 -0.11
CA VAL A 42 1.31 -8.91 -1.05
C VAL A 42 2.78 -9.20 -1.28
N VAL A 43 3.56 -9.39 -0.21
CA VAL A 43 4.99 -9.74 -0.30
C VAL A 43 5.19 -11.07 -1.03
N GLU A 44 4.35 -12.07 -0.77
CA GLU A 44 4.37 -13.33 -1.51
C GLU A 44 4.11 -13.14 -3.00
N MET A 45 3.13 -12.29 -3.36
CA MET A 45 2.84 -11.98 -4.76
C MET A 45 3.98 -11.22 -5.43
N ILE A 46 4.59 -10.27 -4.71
CA ILE A 46 5.76 -9.52 -5.18
C ILE A 46 6.92 -10.47 -5.48
N ARG A 47 7.21 -11.39 -4.56
CA ARG A 47 8.26 -12.41 -4.74
C ARG A 47 7.95 -13.38 -5.87
N MET A 48 6.71 -13.85 -5.97
CA MET A 48 6.27 -14.80 -7.01
C MET A 48 6.41 -14.22 -8.43
N HIS A 49 6.18 -12.93 -8.58
CA HIS A 49 6.22 -12.23 -9.87
C HIS A 49 7.50 -11.41 -10.08
N GLU A 50 8.47 -11.50 -9.17
CA GLU A 50 9.70 -10.69 -9.19
C GLU A 50 9.40 -9.19 -9.36
N SER A 51 8.29 -8.73 -8.78
CA SER A 51 7.88 -7.33 -8.82
C SER A 51 8.81 -6.49 -7.96
N SER A 52 8.99 -5.24 -8.36
CA SER A 52 9.64 -4.22 -7.52
C SER A 52 8.71 -3.03 -7.22
N ILE A 53 7.45 -3.13 -7.65
CA ILE A 53 6.45 -2.06 -7.53
C ILE A 53 5.27 -2.56 -6.71
N TRP A 54 4.93 -1.81 -5.66
CA TRP A 54 3.73 -2.00 -4.85
C TRP A 54 2.87 -0.74 -4.88
N ILE A 55 1.65 -0.87 -5.38
CA ILE A 55 0.65 0.21 -5.40
C ILE A 55 -0.30 0.03 -4.22
N VAL A 56 -0.43 1.05 -3.38
CA VAL A 56 -1.41 1.14 -2.30
C VAL A 56 -2.53 2.06 -2.76
N ASP A 57 -3.63 1.50 -3.24
CA ASP A 57 -4.78 2.25 -3.73
C ASP A 57 -5.83 2.44 -2.64
N GLN A 58 -5.94 3.68 -2.16
CA GLN A 58 -6.91 4.13 -1.17
C GLN A 58 -7.96 5.08 -1.76
N TYR A 59 -8.00 5.25 -3.09
CA TYR A 59 -8.78 6.31 -3.74
C TYR A 59 -10.27 6.26 -3.37
N ASN A 60 -10.85 5.06 -3.28
CA ASN A 60 -12.24 4.84 -2.89
C ASN A 60 -12.38 4.32 -1.45
N SER A 61 -11.31 4.32 -0.66
CA SER A 61 -11.33 3.77 0.68
C SER A 61 -12.11 4.68 1.64
N GLN A 62 -12.84 4.08 2.57
CA GLN A 62 -13.46 4.81 3.67
C GLN A 62 -12.65 4.65 4.97
N GLY A 63 -12.51 5.75 5.71
CA GLY A 63 -11.83 5.79 7.00
C GLY A 63 -10.33 6.10 6.92
N VAL A 64 -9.61 5.86 8.02
CA VAL A 64 -8.15 5.99 8.13
C VAL A 64 -7.59 4.75 8.81
N PHE A 65 -6.33 4.41 8.52
CA PHE A 65 -5.66 3.36 9.27
C PHE A 65 -5.55 3.73 10.74
N SER A 66 -5.64 2.72 11.60
CA SER A 66 -5.43 2.92 13.04
C SER A 66 -3.98 3.35 13.32
N LYS A 67 -3.75 4.03 14.45
CA LYS A 67 -2.41 4.40 14.89
C LYS A 67 -1.46 3.19 14.96
N LYS A 68 -1.96 2.03 15.41
CA LYS A 68 -1.16 0.79 15.47
C LYS A 68 -0.66 0.34 14.09
N ILE A 69 -1.51 0.41 13.08
CA ILE A 69 -1.14 0.08 11.69
C ILE A 69 -0.13 1.10 11.16
N ILE A 70 -0.36 2.39 11.42
CA ILE A 70 0.56 3.46 11.01
C ILE A 70 1.94 3.27 11.66
N ASP A 71 1.98 2.93 12.95
CA ASP A 71 3.23 2.72 13.67
C ASP A 71 3.93 1.44 13.18
N PHE A 72 3.20 0.37 12.86
CA PHE A 72 3.75 -0.85 12.24
C PHE A 72 4.38 -0.57 10.88
N ILE A 73 3.68 0.16 10.01
CA ILE A 73 4.20 0.56 8.69
C ILE A 73 5.52 1.33 8.84
N ALA A 74 5.56 2.31 9.76
CA ALA A 74 6.70 3.21 9.90
C ALA A 74 7.96 2.53 10.47
N ASN A 75 7.79 1.47 11.27
CA ASN A 75 8.89 0.89 12.04
C ASN A 75 9.24 -0.55 11.65
N GLU A 76 8.30 -1.33 11.11
CA GLU A 76 8.47 -2.78 10.93
C GLU A 76 8.27 -3.25 9.48
N LEU A 77 7.39 -2.60 8.69
CA LEU A 77 7.07 -3.07 7.33
C LEU A 77 8.24 -2.91 6.33
N VAL A 78 9.20 -2.01 6.62
CA VAL A 78 10.27 -1.62 5.68
C VAL A 78 11.51 -2.53 5.77
N GLU A 79 11.39 -3.74 6.33
CA GLU A 79 12.47 -4.74 6.25
C GLU A 79 12.40 -5.55 4.94
N ASP A 80 13.28 -5.19 4.01
CA ASP A 80 13.69 -5.86 2.75
C ASP A 80 12.67 -6.83 2.10
N ILE A 81 11.56 -6.26 1.64
CA ILE A 81 10.52 -6.96 0.85
C ILE A 81 10.84 -7.00 -0.66
N GLY A 82 12.02 -6.52 -1.10
CA GLY A 82 12.40 -6.45 -2.52
C GLY A 82 11.65 -5.38 -3.34
N VAL A 83 10.85 -4.56 -2.67
CA VAL A 83 10.08 -3.45 -3.28
C VAL A 83 10.98 -2.23 -3.38
N LYS A 84 11.12 -1.70 -4.61
CA LYS A 84 11.88 -0.47 -4.88
C LYS A 84 11.00 0.77 -4.90
N LEU A 85 9.72 0.60 -5.21
CA LEU A 85 8.78 1.70 -5.36
C LEU A 85 7.44 1.38 -4.70
N ILE A 86 6.99 2.27 -3.81
CA ILE A 86 5.62 2.25 -3.29
C ILE A 86 4.86 3.48 -3.79
N LEU A 87 3.75 3.23 -4.49
CA LEU A 87 2.87 4.25 -5.02
C LEU A 87 1.57 4.28 -4.23
N THR A 88 1.30 5.38 -3.54
CA THR A 88 0.05 5.53 -2.80
C THR A 88 -0.92 6.41 -3.58
N VAL A 89 -2.06 5.84 -3.96
CA VAL A 89 -3.20 6.55 -4.56
C VAL A 89 -4.14 6.93 -3.44
N VAL A 90 -4.43 8.22 -3.26
CA VAL A 90 -5.28 8.72 -2.18
C VAL A 90 -6.45 9.55 -2.73
N PRO A 91 -7.59 9.64 -2.01
CA PRO A 91 -8.66 10.53 -2.41
C PRO A 91 -8.19 11.99 -2.41
N LYS A 92 -8.75 12.79 -3.32
CA LYS A 92 -8.43 14.23 -3.46
C LYS A 92 -8.90 15.08 -2.26
N GLU A 93 -9.79 14.55 -1.42
CA GLU A 93 -10.35 15.28 -0.29
C GLU A 93 -9.28 15.62 0.78
N LYS A 94 -9.24 16.91 1.15
CA LYS A 94 -8.27 17.46 2.11
C LYS A 94 -8.56 16.92 3.52
N GLY A 95 -7.75 15.96 3.97
CA GLY A 95 -7.77 15.46 5.36
C GLY A 95 -7.20 14.05 5.49
N LEU A 96 -7.75 13.12 4.70
CA LEU A 96 -7.38 11.70 4.68
C LEU A 96 -6.00 11.46 4.06
N SER A 97 -5.71 12.18 2.97
CA SER A 97 -4.47 12.06 2.22
C SER A 97 -3.22 12.43 3.03
N SER A 98 -3.32 13.38 3.96
CA SER A 98 -2.17 13.93 4.69
C SER A 98 -1.70 13.10 5.90
N LEU A 99 -2.60 12.31 6.50
CA LEU A 99 -2.30 11.47 7.65
C LEU A 99 -1.61 10.17 7.25
N ASN A 100 -2.04 9.58 6.13
CA ASN A 100 -1.48 8.33 5.63
C ASN A 100 -0.12 8.52 4.94
N THR A 101 0.13 9.65 4.29
CA THR A 101 1.34 9.81 3.44
C THR A 101 2.58 10.34 4.17
N LYS A 102 2.41 11.18 5.19
CA LYS A 102 3.54 11.81 5.93
C LYS A 102 4.35 10.85 6.80
N ARG A 103 3.86 9.63 7.07
CA ARG A 103 4.48 8.69 8.02
C ARG A 103 5.12 7.45 7.37
N TRP A 104 5.01 7.30 6.05
CA TRP A 104 5.61 6.18 5.28
C TRP A 104 7.08 6.41 4.86
N MET A 105 7.74 7.48 5.32
CA MET A 105 8.73 8.21 4.51
C MET A 105 10.11 7.57 4.30
N GLY A 106 10.43 7.33 3.01
CA GLY A 106 11.59 7.89 2.28
C GLY A 106 11.19 9.16 1.48
N ASP A 107 12.03 9.64 0.55
CA ASP A 107 11.80 10.90 -0.21
C ASP A 107 10.45 10.90 -0.93
N VAL A 108 9.50 11.70 -0.42
CA VAL A 108 8.14 11.78 -0.97
C VAL A 108 8.07 12.86 -2.05
N ARG A 109 7.68 12.48 -3.27
CA ARG A 109 7.35 13.42 -4.36
C ARG A 109 5.87 13.33 -4.73
N LYS A 110 5.21 14.49 -4.81
CA LYS A 110 3.85 14.58 -5.36
C LYS A 110 3.91 14.63 -6.87
N VAL A 111 3.18 13.73 -7.54
CA VAL A 111 3.01 13.73 -8.99
C VAL A 111 1.51 13.72 -9.27
N GLY A 112 0.92 14.89 -9.52
CA GLY A 112 -0.53 15.02 -9.70
C GLY A 112 -1.32 14.60 -8.45
N GLU A 113 -2.24 13.64 -8.59
CA GLU A 113 -3.05 13.08 -7.49
C GLU A 113 -2.36 11.91 -6.76
N PHE A 114 -1.11 11.58 -7.15
CA PHE A 114 -0.34 10.47 -6.61
C PHE A 114 0.71 10.95 -5.62
N THR A 115 0.93 10.14 -4.58
CA THR A 115 2.10 10.29 -3.70
C THR A 115 3.05 9.14 -3.98
N MET A 116 4.24 9.46 -4.52
CA MET A 116 5.29 8.47 -4.68
C MET A 116 6.21 8.50 -3.46
N VAL A 117 6.56 7.32 -2.96
CA VAL A 117 7.61 7.14 -1.96
C VAL A 117 8.73 6.35 -2.62
N ASP A 118 9.90 6.97 -2.74
CA ASP A 118 11.12 6.33 -3.24
C ASP A 118 11.94 5.82 -2.05
N PHE A 119 12.33 4.54 -2.10
CA PHE A 119 13.22 3.96 -1.11
C PHE A 119 14.63 4.00 -1.72
N ALA A 120 15.46 4.92 -1.20
CA ALA A 120 16.85 5.03 -1.62
C ALA A 120 17.52 3.65 -1.49
N THR A 121 18.21 3.26 -2.55
CA THR A 121 18.90 1.97 -2.69
C THR A 121 20.19 1.93 -1.90
#